data_AF-A0A1H0UBN0-F1
#
_entry.id   AF-A0A1H0UBN0-F1
#
_cell.length_a   1.000
_cell.length_b   1.000
_cell.length_c   1.000
_cell.angle_alpha   90.00
_cell.angle_beta   90.00
_cell.angle_gamma   90.00
#
_symmetry.space_group_name_H-M   'P 1'
#
loop_
_entity.id
_entity.type
_entity.pdbx_description
1 polymer ?
#
loop_
_entity_poly.entity_id
_entity_poly.type
_entity_poly.pdbx_seq_one_letter_code
_entity_poly.pdbx_strand_id
1 'polypeptide(L)'
;MIANSEFADALSVEAEALKSDEPEVAARLNQWLEKAQYLPDRKTGFTRFDAADYLLTQEDMDAFLEACIEEDPGDGSLIKIGRDDIARATRRLNTKR
;
A
#
# COMPACT_ATOMS: atom_id res chain seq x y z
N MET A 1 -20.88 0.99 0.59
CA MET A 1 -20.77 2.31 1.24
C MET A 1 -19.95 3.18 0.29
N ILE A 2 -20.53 4.26 -0.23
CA ILE A 2 -19.88 5.11 -1.24
C ILE A 2 -18.68 5.77 -0.55
N ALA A 3 -17.46 5.49 -1.04
CA ALA A 3 -16.22 5.95 -0.40
C ALA A 3 -16.06 7.49 -0.43
N ASN A 4 -16.94 8.21 -1.14
CA ASN A 4 -16.91 9.66 -1.21
C ASN A 4 -18.31 10.25 -1.48
N SER A 5 -19.23 10.12 -0.50
CA SER A 5 -20.62 10.60 -0.61
C SER A 5 -20.70 12.08 -0.98
N GLU A 6 -19.83 12.90 -0.39
CA GLU A 6 -19.83 14.36 -0.58
C GLU A 6 -19.53 14.77 -2.03
N PHE A 7 -18.57 14.12 -2.69
CA PHE A 7 -18.27 14.36 -4.10
C PHE A 7 -19.38 13.85 -5.03
N ALA A 8 -20.02 12.73 -4.67
CA ALA A 8 -21.14 12.20 -5.42
C ALA A 8 -22.36 13.14 -5.36
N ASP A 9 -22.65 13.69 -4.18
CA ASP A 9 -23.74 14.64 -3.97
C ASP A 9 -23.48 15.95 -4.74
N ALA A 10 -22.24 16.49 -4.69
CA ALA A 10 -21.86 17.69 -5.43
C ALA A 10 -21.99 17.51 -6.96
N LEU A 11 -21.45 16.42 -7.51
CA LEU A 11 -21.55 16.15 -8.95
C LEU A 11 -22.99 15.92 -9.42
N SER A 12 -23.85 15.35 -8.57
CA SER A 12 -25.27 15.17 -8.87
C SER A 12 -26.03 16.50 -8.90
N VAL A 13 -25.74 17.41 -7.97
CA VAL A 13 -26.37 18.75 -7.94
C VAL A 13 -25.98 19.56 -9.18
N GLU A 14 -24.71 19.54 -9.56
CA GLU A 14 -24.20 20.23 -10.75
C GLU A 14 -24.79 19.64 -12.06
N ALA A 15 -24.88 18.31 -12.16
CA ALA A 15 -25.49 17.65 -13.32
C ALA A 15 -26.99 17.99 -13.47
N GLU A 16 -27.72 18.11 -12.36
CA GLU A 16 -29.14 18.48 -12.37
C GLU A 16 -29.35 19.94 -12.79
N ALA A 17 -28.48 20.84 -12.34
CA ALA A 17 -28.51 22.26 -12.69
C ALA A 17 -28.23 22.50 -14.19
N LEU A 18 -27.32 21.71 -14.77
CA LEU A 18 -26.86 21.88 -16.16
C LEU A 18 -27.70 21.09 -17.19
N LYS A 19 -28.70 20.31 -16.77
CA LYS A 19 -29.54 19.46 -17.65
C LYS A 19 -30.21 20.23 -18.80
N SER A 20 -30.57 21.50 -18.57
CA SER A 20 -31.31 22.32 -19.54
C SER A 20 -30.39 23.12 -20.47
N ASP A 21 -29.30 23.67 -19.93
CA ASP A 21 -28.43 24.61 -20.65
C ASP A 21 -27.29 23.90 -21.39
N GLU A 22 -26.75 22.82 -20.82
CA GLU A 22 -25.60 22.09 -21.37
C GLU A 22 -25.75 20.57 -21.15
N PRO A 23 -26.64 19.91 -21.92
CA PRO A 23 -27.00 18.50 -21.69
C PRO A 23 -25.83 17.53 -21.90
N GLU A 24 -24.85 17.90 -22.73
CA GLU A 24 -23.64 17.09 -22.96
C GLU A 24 -22.72 17.09 -21.72
N VAL A 25 -22.61 18.23 -21.03
CA VAL A 25 -21.83 18.35 -19.79
C VAL A 25 -22.52 17.57 -18.67
N ALA A 26 -23.84 17.69 -18.54
CA ALA A 26 -24.63 16.89 -17.60
C ALA A 26 -24.50 15.38 -17.85
N ALA A 27 -24.47 14.94 -19.12
CA ALA A 27 -24.25 13.53 -19.46
C ALA A 27 -22.84 13.04 -19.05
N ARG A 28 -21.80 13.87 -19.24
CA ARG A 28 -20.44 13.55 -18.80
C ARG A 28 -20.33 13.44 -17.29
N LEU A 29 -20.98 14.33 -16.53
CA LEU A 29 -21.00 14.29 -15.07
C LEU A 29 -21.69 13.02 -14.56
N ASN A 30 -22.83 12.64 -15.14
CA ASN A 30 -23.52 11.38 -14.81
C ASN A 30 -22.69 10.13 -15.13
N GLN A 31 -21.98 10.13 -16.26
CA GLN A 31 -21.06 9.03 -16.59
C GLN A 31 -19.89 8.93 -15.59
N TRP A 32 -19.41 10.05 -15.06
CA TRP A 32 -18.36 10.08 -14.05
C TRP A 32 -18.87 9.59 -12.69
N LEU A 33 -20.11 9.95 -12.32
CA LEU A 33 -20.78 9.43 -11.14
C LEU A 33 -20.91 7.91 -11.15
N GLU A 34 -21.36 7.32 -12.27
CA GLU A 34 -21.49 5.87 -12.42
C GLU A 34 -20.14 5.14 -12.24
N LYS A 35 -19.07 5.68 -12.84
CA LYS A 35 -17.71 5.15 -12.70
C LYS A 35 -17.16 5.30 -11.28
N ALA A 36 -17.46 6.40 -10.61
CA ALA A 36 -17.04 6.64 -9.23
C ALA A 36 -17.77 5.72 -8.24
N GLN A 37 -19.05 5.40 -8.51
CA GLN A 37 -19.84 4.46 -7.71
C GLN A 37 -19.28 3.02 -7.77
N TYR A 38 -18.53 2.68 -8.83
CA TYR A 38 -17.85 1.40 -9.03
C TYR A 38 -16.40 1.39 -8.54
N LEU A 39 -15.95 2.34 -7.72
CA LEU A 39 -14.69 2.14 -7.00
C LEU A 39 -14.99 1.18 -5.83
N PRO A 40 -14.66 -0.13 -5.93
CA PRO A 40 -14.73 -0.97 -4.75
C PRO A 40 -13.89 -0.27 -3.69
N ASP A 41 -14.42 -0.20 -2.47
CA ASP A 41 -13.68 0.21 -1.26
C ASP A 41 -12.31 -0.44 -1.35
N ARG A 42 -11.31 0.30 -1.85
CA ARG A 42 -9.98 -0.23 -2.12
C ARG A 42 -9.35 -0.24 -0.77
N LYS A 43 -9.76 -1.21 0.06
CA LYS A 43 -9.12 -1.50 1.33
C LYS A 43 -7.68 -1.76 0.96
N THR A 44 -6.84 -0.80 1.27
CA THR A 44 -5.40 -0.96 1.24
C THR A 44 -5.11 -2.13 2.17
N GLY A 45 -4.80 -3.28 1.57
CA GLY A 45 -4.44 -4.46 2.32
C GLY A 45 -3.08 -4.19 2.96
N PHE A 46 -3.04 -4.10 4.28
CA PHE A 46 -1.78 -4.08 5.02
C PHE A 46 -1.36 -5.53 5.24
N THR A 47 -0.18 -5.89 4.74
CA THR A 47 0.49 -7.14 5.11
C THR A 47 1.41 -6.87 6.29
N ARG A 48 1.63 -7.88 7.13
CA ARG A 48 2.68 -7.78 8.16
C ARG A 48 4.04 -7.69 7.47
N PHE A 49 4.86 -6.77 7.93
CA PHE A 49 6.25 -6.65 7.51
C PHE A 49 7.09 -7.76 8.14
N ASP A 50 7.98 -8.35 7.36
CA ASP A 50 9.00 -9.32 7.80
C ASP A 50 10.31 -8.98 7.08
N ALA A 51 11.35 -8.65 7.84
CA ALA A 51 12.65 -8.23 7.29
C ALA A 51 13.23 -9.30 6.34
N ALA A 52 13.00 -10.58 6.64
CA ALA A 52 13.51 -11.70 5.84
C ALA A 52 12.92 -11.76 4.41
N ASP A 53 11.86 -11.01 4.11
CA ASP A 53 11.32 -10.88 2.74
C ASP A 53 12.14 -9.93 1.86
N TYR A 54 12.99 -9.09 2.45
CA TYR A 54 13.74 -8.05 1.75
C TYR A 54 15.26 -8.30 1.69
N LEU A 55 15.76 -9.30 2.42
CA LEU A 55 17.17 -9.71 2.42
C LEU A 55 17.45 -10.70 1.27
N LEU A 56 17.61 -10.20 0.05
CA LEU A 56 17.67 -11.03 -1.17
C LEU A 56 19.11 -11.35 -1.61
N THR A 57 20.05 -10.49 -1.24
CA THR A 57 21.46 -10.59 -1.60
C THR A 57 22.33 -10.67 -0.34
N GLN A 58 23.60 -11.03 -0.52
CA GLN A 58 24.56 -11.01 0.57
C GLN A 58 24.78 -9.57 1.06
N GLU A 59 24.83 -8.62 0.12
CA GLU A 59 24.97 -7.20 0.40
C GLU A 59 23.81 -6.65 1.25
N ASP A 60 22.56 -7.09 0.99
CA ASP A 60 21.41 -6.71 1.82
C ASP A 60 21.56 -7.26 3.25
N MET A 61 22.03 -8.50 3.39
CA MET A 61 22.23 -9.15 4.69
C MET A 61 23.34 -8.46 5.49
N ASP A 62 24.44 -8.08 4.84
CA ASP A 62 25.56 -7.41 5.48
C ASP A 62 25.20 -5.99 5.92
N ALA A 63 24.56 -5.21 5.04
CA ALA A 63 24.09 -3.87 5.36
C ALA A 63 23.04 -3.86 6.49
N PHE A 64 22.14 -4.84 6.49
CA PHE A 64 21.15 -5.02 7.55
C PHE A 64 21.78 -5.39 8.89
N LEU A 65 22.78 -6.29 8.88
CA LEU A 65 23.48 -6.67 10.10
C LEU A 65 24.28 -5.50 10.68
N GLU A 66 24.93 -4.70 9.84
CA GLU A 66 25.64 -3.50 10.28
C GLU A 66 24.70 -2.50 10.96
N ALA A 67 23.54 -2.22 10.34
CA ALA A 67 22.52 -1.37 10.95
C ALA A 67 22.05 -1.92 12.30
N CYS A 68 21.88 -3.25 12.41
CA CYS A 68 21.53 -3.90 13.67
C CYS A 68 22.63 -3.78 14.73
N ILE A 69 23.91 -3.68 14.36
CA ILE A 69 25.03 -3.46 15.28
C ILE A 69 25.07 -2.01 15.74
N GLU A 70 24.88 -1.05 14.83
CA GLU A 70 24.88 0.39 15.13
C GLU A 70 23.70 0.80 16.03
N GLU A 71 22.54 0.20 15.83
CA GLU A 71 21.31 0.51 16.58
C GLU A 71 21.10 -0.36 17.83
N ASP A 72 21.95 -1.36 18.08
CA ASP A 72 21.82 -2.23 19.26
C ASP A 72 22.00 -1.41 20.55
N PRO A 73 21.14 -1.62 21.57
CA PRO A 73 21.25 -0.90 22.84
C PRO A 73 22.48 -1.33 23.68
N GLY A 74 23.30 -2.27 23.19
CA GLY A 74 24.49 -2.80 23.83
C GLY A 74 24.24 -4.11 24.58
N ASP A 75 23.04 -4.69 24.49
CA ASP A 75 22.68 -5.99 25.08
C ASP A 75 22.75 -7.15 24.07
N GLY A 76 23.01 -6.83 22.79
CA GLY A 76 23.09 -7.79 21.69
C GLY A 76 21.74 -8.34 21.25
N SER A 77 20.63 -7.79 21.74
CA SER A 77 19.28 -8.28 21.41
C SER A 77 18.94 -8.03 19.95
N LEU A 78 19.27 -6.86 19.40
CA LEU A 78 18.98 -6.49 18.03
C LEU A 78 19.87 -7.27 17.06
N ILE A 79 21.16 -7.41 17.40
CA ILE A 79 22.10 -8.24 16.64
C ILE A 79 21.62 -9.69 16.57
N LYS A 80 21.10 -10.25 17.67
CA LYS A 80 20.56 -11.62 17.69
C LYS A 80 19.34 -11.76 16.78
N ILE A 81 18.39 -10.84 16.88
CA ILE A 81 17.19 -10.84 16.03
C ILE A 81 17.58 -10.72 14.56
N GLY A 82 18.48 -9.79 14.24
CA GLY A 82 18.94 -9.59 12.87
C GLY A 82 19.59 -10.86 12.27
N ARG A 83 20.39 -11.59 13.06
CA ARG A 83 20.97 -12.87 12.62
C ARG A 83 19.92 -13.95 12.41
N ASP A 84 18.89 -14.01 13.25
CA ASP A 84 17.78 -14.94 13.06
C ASP A 84 16.98 -14.61 11.78
N ASP A 85 16.79 -13.32 11.46
CA ASP A 85 16.14 -12.86 10.23
C ASP A 85 16.96 -13.22 8.99
N ILE A 86 18.28 -13.01 9.02
CA ILE A 86 19.20 -13.43 7.96
C ILE A 86 19.11 -14.94 7.74
N ALA A 87 19.15 -15.75 8.80
CA ALA A 87 19.02 -17.19 8.68
C ALA A 87 17.70 -17.63 8.02
N ARG A 88 16.58 -16.95 8.34
CA ARG A 88 15.29 -17.19 7.67
C ARG A 88 15.33 -16.79 6.20
N ALA A 89 15.92 -15.64 5.87
CA ALA A 89 16.07 -15.18 4.49
C ALA A 89 16.91 -16.15 3.66
N THR A 90 18.08 -16.59 4.17
CA THR A 90 18.92 -17.60 3.50
C THR A 90 18.15 -18.89 3.26
N ARG A 91 17.37 -19.36 4.24
CA ARG A 91 16.52 -20.55 4.07
C ARG A 91 15.49 -20.34 2.95
N ARG A 92 14.83 -19.19 2.88
CA ARG A 92 13.87 -18.85 1.83
C ARG A 92 14.51 -18.85 0.44
N LEU A 93 15.69 -18.24 0.29
CA LEU A 93 16.45 -18.21 -0.96
C LEU A 93 16.83 -19.61 -1.42
N ASN A 94 17.29 -20.46 -0.50
CA ASN A 94 17.64 -21.85 -0.81
C ASN A 94 16.43 -22.70 -1.19
N THR A 95 15.25 -22.45 -0.63
CA THR A 95 14.00 -23.17 -0.98
C THR A 95 13.34 -22.70 -2.27
N LYS A 96 13.71 -21.52 -2.79
CA LYS A 96 13.19 -20.97 -4.06
C LYS A 96 14.01 -21.41 -5.29
N ARG A 97 15.12 -22.14 -5.08
CA ARG A 97 16.00 -22.69 -6.12
C ARG A 97 15.63 -24.13 -6.46
#